data_AF-A0A0D7AMG9-F1
#
_entry.id   AF-A0A0D7AMG9-F1
#
_cell.length_a   1.000
_cell.length_b   1.000
_cell.length_c   1.000
_cell.angle_alpha   90.00
_cell.angle_beta   90.00
_cell.angle_gamma   90.00
#
_symmetry.space_group_name_H-M   'P 1'
#
loop_
_entity.id
_entity.type
_entity.pdbx_description
1 polymer ?
#
loop_
_entity_poly.entity_id
_entity_poly.type
_entity_poly.pdbx_seq_one_letter_code
_entity_poly.pdbx_strand_id
1 'polypeptide(L)'
;VKGHNGKCLCRLCLIMGLLIKTGRVATYYVPHKRTHPQLAMPGQPEPDPAALPMRTEENFLLHARAAQFALTQTQANDFAKQTSIKGVSILSYLPSISMPQSFPYDFMHLMLENVMKNLFAFWTGKFKDLDEGTGHYVIDKKVWKEIGAATAASGSSIPGQFGARPPDFSETQQAMTADTWLFWLLYLGPVLLENCFPDVAYYKHFLDFSDIVRSCIQFALEAAEIEEIRNKCIKWVKKYEE
;
A
#
# COMPACT_ATOMS: atom_id res chain seq x y z
N VAL A 1 4.17 -15.79 7.68
CA VAL A 1 3.75 -14.49 8.27
C VAL A 1 2.21 -14.50 8.45
N LYS A 2 1.65 -13.74 9.40
CA LYS A 2 0.20 -13.67 9.72
C LYS A 2 -0.57 -12.63 8.89
N GLY A 3 0.13 -11.67 8.28
CA GLY A 3 -0.47 -10.65 7.41
C GLY A 3 -1.39 -9.70 8.18
N HIS A 4 -2.56 -9.40 7.61
CA HIS A 4 -3.55 -8.45 8.15
C HIS A 4 -4.10 -8.80 9.55
N ASN A 5 -3.91 -10.05 10.01
CA ASN A 5 -4.37 -10.52 11.32
C ASN A 5 -3.34 -10.35 12.44
N GLY A 6 -2.17 -9.78 12.15
CA GLY A 6 -1.14 -9.47 13.15
C GLY A 6 -1.08 -7.99 13.49
N LYS A 7 -0.65 -7.68 14.72
CA LYS A 7 -0.41 -6.31 15.21
C LYS A 7 0.73 -5.64 14.46
N CYS A 8 1.83 -6.35 14.18
CA CYS A 8 2.93 -5.83 13.36
C CYS A 8 2.80 -6.34 11.92
N LEU A 9 1.90 -5.77 11.11
CA LEU A 9 1.46 -6.38 9.83
C LEU A 9 2.61 -6.69 8.87
N CYS A 10 3.64 -5.84 8.86
CA CYS A 10 4.76 -5.95 7.95
C CYS A 10 5.77 -7.03 8.38
N ARG A 11 6.30 -7.77 7.40
CA ARG A 11 7.39 -8.73 7.61
C ARG A 11 8.78 -8.08 7.72
N LEU A 12 8.90 -6.83 7.28
CA LEU A 12 10.15 -6.09 7.14
C LEU A 12 10.39 -5.09 8.27
N CYS A 13 9.33 -4.46 8.78
CA CYS A 13 9.40 -3.53 9.90
C CYS A 13 8.52 -3.96 11.08
N LEU A 14 8.68 -3.24 12.19
CA LEU A 14 8.00 -3.44 13.47
C LEU A 14 6.94 -2.36 13.73
N ILE A 15 6.50 -1.65 12.68
CA ILE A 15 5.40 -0.70 12.84
C ILE A 15 4.16 -1.45 13.33
N MET A 16 3.63 -1.00 14.45
CA MET A 16 2.41 -1.54 15.02
C MET A 16 1.18 -0.89 14.39
N GLY A 17 0.26 -1.73 13.96
CA GLY A 17 -1.08 -1.35 13.59
C GLY A 17 -1.98 -1.16 14.81
N LEU A 18 -2.91 -0.23 14.66
CA LEU A 18 -4.00 0.05 15.56
C LEU A 18 -5.20 -0.80 15.20
N LEU A 19 -5.86 -1.35 16.20
CA LEU A 19 -7.09 -2.11 15.97
C LEU A 19 -8.24 -1.15 15.72
N ILE A 20 -8.70 -1.06 14.48
CA ILE A 20 -9.92 -0.34 14.12
C ILE A 20 -11.07 -1.34 14.09
N LYS A 21 -12.18 -0.98 14.74
CA LYS A 21 -13.43 -1.75 14.73
C LYS A 21 -14.46 -1.00 13.89
N THR A 22 -14.79 -1.54 12.73
CA THR A 22 -15.89 -1.07 11.88
C THR A 22 -17.00 -2.11 11.89
N GLY A 23 -18.07 -1.82 12.63
CA GLY A 23 -19.15 -2.78 12.86
C GLY A 23 -18.67 -4.06 13.54
N ARG A 24 -18.85 -5.22 12.88
CA ARG A 24 -18.42 -6.54 13.39
C ARG A 24 -16.98 -6.92 13.01
N VAL A 25 -16.33 -6.13 12.16
CA VAL A 25 -14.98 -6.42 11.66
C VAL A 25 -13.95 -5.64 12.45
N ALA A 26 -12.89 -6.33 12.89
CA ALA A 26 -11.76 -5.72 13.58
C ALA A 26 -10.49 -5.92 12.74
N THR A 27 -9.92 -4.84 12.23
CA THR A 27 -8.75 -4.89 11.35
C THR A 27 -7.64 -4.01 11.90
N TYR A 28 -6.39 -4.44 11.76
CA TYR A 28 -5.25 -3.59 12.09
C TYR A 28 -4.97 -2.60 10.96
N TYR A 29 -4.95 -1.30 11.29
CA TYR A 29 -4.59 -0.22 10.39
C TYR A 29 -3.30 0.45 10.87
N VAL A 30 -2.44 0.86 9.96
CA VAL A 30 -1.16 1.50 10.29
C VAL A 30 -1.23 2.95 9.83
N PRO A 31 -1.75 3.88 10.64
CA PRO A 31 -1.67 5.29 10.29
C PRO A 31 -0.25 5.78 10.47
N HIS A 32 0.16 6.69 9.60
CA HIS A 32 1.43 7.36 9.74
C HIS A 32 1.35 8.48 10.78
N LYS A 33 0.28 9.28 10.75
CA LYS A 33 -0.04 10.24 11.82
C LYS A 33 -0.97 9.61 12.86
N ARG A 34 -0.59 9.69 14.12
CA ARG A 34 -1.36 9.15 15.26
C ARG A 34 -1.97 10.26 16.12
N THR A 35 -2.15 11.43 15.52
CA THR A 35 -2.65 12.66 16.16
C THR A 35 -4.12 12.59 16.56
N HIS A 36 -4.92 11.73 15.90
CA HIS A 36 -6.32 11.55 16.27
C HIS A 36 -6.42 10.86 17.65
N PRO A 37 -7.25 11.37 18.60
CA PRO A 37 -7.32 10.81 19.97
C PRO A 37 -7.66 9.32 20.03
N GLN A 38 -8.43 8.81 19.06
CA GLN A 38 -8.77 7.37 18.96
C GLN A 38 -7.65 6.52 18.33
N LEU A 39 -6.65 7.15 17.73
CA LEU A 39 -5.48 6.52 17.10
C LEU A 39 -4.19 6.71 17.92
N ALA A 40 -4.24 7.49 19.00
CA ALA A 40 -3.10 7.72 19.87
C ALA A 40 -2.67 6.43 20.57
N MET A 41 -1.36 6.14 20.53
CA MET A 41 -0.74 5.09 21.32
C MET A 41 0.18 5.72 22.37
N PRO A 42 -0.28 5.88 23.63
CA PRO A 42 0.54 6.44 24.68
C PRO A 42 1.87 5.70 24.79
N GLY A 43 2.98 6.45 24.73
CA GLY A 43 4.33 5.90 24.83
C GLY A 43 4.91 5.27 23.56
N GLN A 44 4.21 5.31 22.42
CA GLN A 44 4.79 4.90 21.13
C GLN A 44 4.93 6.09 20.18
N PRO A 45 6.15 6.40 19.71
CA PRO A 45 6.35 7.48 18.76
C PRO A 45 5.64 7.19 17.44
N GLU A 46 5.32 8.26 16.71
CA GLU A 46 4.88 8.15 15.33
C GLU A 46 5.99 7.54 14.47
N PRO A 47 5.68 6.63 13.53
CA PRO A 47 6.70 6.07 12.65
C PRO A 47 7.32 7.16 11.78
N ASP A 48 8.64 7.35 11.85
CA ASP A 48 9.36 8.22 10.92
C ASP A 48 9.54 7.49 9.58
N PRO A 49 9.00 7.98 8.46
CA PRO A 49 9.11 7.29 7.17
C PRO A 49 10.56 7.24 6.67
N ALA A 50 11.45 8.11 7.16
CA ALA A 50 12.88 8.07 6.85
C ALA A 50 13.64 7.05 7.72
N ALA A 51 13.10 6.68 8.89
CA ALA A 51 13.75 5.84 9.90
C ALA A 51 12.77 4.81 10.48
N LEU A 52 12.23 3.95 9.61
CA LEU A 52 11.32 2.88 10.01
C LEU A 52 12.01 1.88 10.97
N PRO A 53 11.29 1.33 11.96
CA PRO A 53 11.84 0.32 12.86
C PRO A 53 11.97 -1.03 12.14
N MET A 54 13.07 -1.22 11.40
CA MET A 54 13.30 -2.41 10.58
C MET A 54 13.56 -3.65 11.45
N ARG A 55 13.13 -4.81 10.97
CA ARG A 55 13.44 -6.10 11.59
C ARG A 55 14.84 -6.53 11.21
N THR A 56 15.60 -6.94 12.21
CA THR A 56 16.85 -7.67 12.03
C THR A 56 16.57 -9.16 11.84
N GLU A 57 17.53 -9.91 11.31
CA GLU A 57 17.48 -11.37 11.24
C GLU A 57 17.27 -11.98 12.63
N GLU A 58 18.00 -11.48 13.63
CA GLU A 58 17.90 -11.91 15.02
C GLU A 58 16.48 -11.73 15.58
N ASN A 59 15.90 -10.54 15.43
CA ASN A 59 14.54 -10.27 15.90
C ASN A 59 13.52 -11.12 15.15
N PHE A 60 13.74 -11.37 13.85
CA PHE A 60 12.85 -12.24 13.07
C PHE A 60 12.90 -13.68 13.60
N LEU A 61 14.09 -14.23 13.82
CA LEU A 61 14.29 -15.59 14.33
C LEU A 61 13.79 -15.74 15.77
N LEU A 62 13.98 -14.74 16.63
CA LEU A 62 13.44 -14.72 17.98
C LEU A 62 11.92 -14.87 17.97
N HIS A 63 11.23 -14.03 17.18
CA HIS A 63 9.78 -14.10 17.03
C HIS A 63 9.31 -15.43 16.40
N ALA A 64 10.05 -15.93 15.42
CA ALA A 64 9.78 -17.20 14.77
C ALA A 64 9.87 -18.38 15.74
N ARG A 65 10.93 -18.44 16.56
CA ARG A 65 11.12 -19.49 17.57
C ARG A 65 10.07 -19.41 18.67
N ALA A 66 9.74 -18.21 19.14
CA ALA A 66 8.69 -18.01 20.14
C ALA A 66 7.33 -18.56 19.66
N ALA A 67 6.98 -18.34 18.38
CA ALA A 67 5.76 -18.89 17.81
C ALA A 67 5.83 -20.42 17.56
N GLN A 68 6.96 -20.92 17.04
CA GLN A 68 7.15 -22.33 16.68
C GLN A 68 7.18 -23.26 17.91
N PHE A 69 7.87 -22.82 18.97
CA PHE A 69 8.14 -23.63 20.17
C PHE A 69 7.29 -23.21 21.37
N ALA A 70 6.17 -22.50 21.13
CA ALA A 70 5.21 -22.19 22.17
C ALA A 70 4.61 -23.49 22.76
N LEU A 71 4.28 -23.48 24.05
CA LEU A 71 3.80 -24.67 24.76
C LEU A 71 2.40 -25.10 24.31
N THR A 72 1.61 -24.16 23.78
CA THR A 72 0.24 -24.41 23.32
C THR A 72 -0.04 -23.68 22.01
N GLN A 73 -1.02 -24.18 21.25
CA GLN A 73 -1.47 -23.52 20.02
C GLN A 73 -2.00 -22.10 20.28
N THR A 74 -2.62 -21.86 21.43
CA THR A 74 -3.09 -20.53 21.85
C THR A 74 -1.92 -19.56 21.99
N GLN A 75 -0.87 -19.97 22.72
CA GLN A 75 0.34 -19.15 22.86
C GLN A 75 1.04 -18.91 21.52
N ALA A 76 1.16 -19.94 20.67
CA ALA A 76 1.71 -19.79 19.31
C ALA A 76 0.92 -18.74 18.52
N ASN A 77 -0.41 -18.80 18.58
CA ASN A 77 -1.29 -17.87 17.89
C ASN A 77 -1.17 -16.44 18.44
N ASP A 78 -0.96 -16.28 19.74
CA ASP A 78 -0.76 -14.99 20.39
C ASP A 78 0.59 -14.36 20.01
N PHE A 79 1.69 -15.12 20.06
CA PHE A 79 2.99 -14.65 19.56
C PHE A 79 2.91 -14.28 18.09
N ALA A 80 2.29 -15.12 17.27
CA ALA A 80 2.09 -14.82 15.86
C ALA A 80 1.17 -13.61 15.65
N LYS A 81 0.22 -13.35 16.55
CA LYS A 81 -0.62 -12.14 16.50
C LYS A 81 0.20 -10.90 16.83
N GLN A 82 1.07 -10.94 17.82
CA GLN A 82 1.86 -9.78 18.22
C GLN A 82 2.94 -9.45 17.19
N THR A 83 3.64 -10.46 16.70
CA THR A 83 4.85 -10.29 15.88
C THR A 83 4.60 -10.50 14.38
N SER A 84 3.43 -11.02 13.98
CA SER A 84 3.12 -11.49 12.63
C SER A 84 3.98 -12.63 12.10
N ILE A 85 4.90 -13.19 12.89
CA ILE A 85 5.72 -14.34 12.46
C ILE A 85 5.12 -15.62 13.06
N LYS A 86 4.92 -16.64 12.21
CA LYS A 86 4.22 -17.87 12.61
C LYS A 86 5.14 -19.00 13.07
N GLY A 87 6.42 -18.93 12.73
CA GLY A 87 7.35 -20.03 12.93
C GLY A 87 8.64 -19.83 12.15
N VAL A 88 9.57 -20.75 12.32
CA VAL A 88 10.89 -20.74 11.65
C VAL A 88 10.72 -21.29 10.24
N SER A 89 11.19 -20.53 9.23
CA SER A 89 11.24 -21.01 7.85
C SER A 89 12.41 -21.95 7.65
N ILE A 90 12.26 -22.99 6.82
CA ILE A 90 13.38 -23.85 6.39
C ILE A 90 14.48 -23.03 5.69
N LEU A 91 14.11 -21.92 5.05
CA LEU A 91 15.07 -21.04 4.37
C LEU A 91 15.98 -20.29 5.35
N SER A 92 15.60 -20.18 6.62
CA SER A 92 16.45 -19.53 7.65
C SER A 92 17.70 -20.36 8.01
N TYR A 93 17.82 -21.60 7.52
CA TYR A 93 19.04 -22.40 7.65
C TYR A 93 20.06 -22.09 6.55
N LEU A 94 19.68 -21.36 5.51
CA LEU A 94 20.59 -20.96 4.44
C LEU A 94 21.31 -19.67 4.85
N PRO A 95 22.65 -19.67 5.02
CA PRO A 95 23.38 -18.50 5.52
C PRO A 95 23.37 -17.32 4.54
N SER A 96 23.04 -17.55 3.27
CA SER A 96 22.88 -16.52 2.24
C SER A 96 21.50 -15.87 2.22
N ILE A 97 20.55 -16.33 3.05
CA ILE A 97 19.19 -15.80 3.11
C ILE A 97 18.98 -15.11 4.44
N SER A 98 18.56 -13.84 4.37
CA SER A 98 17.95 -13.14 5.48
C SER A 98 16.44 -13.08 5.26
N MET A 99 15.67 -13.57 6.22
CA MET A 99 14.22 -13.68 6.06
C MET A 99 13.51 -12.33 5.88
N PRO A 100 13.88 -11.26 6.62
CA PRO A 100 13.37 -9.93 6.32
C PRO A 100 13.83 -9.42 4.94
N GLN A 101 15.10 -9.56 4.58
CA GLN A 101 15.72 -8.77 3.49
C GLN A 101 15.77 -9.47 2.13
N SER A 102 15.89 -10.79 2.08
CA SER A 102 16.12 -11.55 0.84
C SER A 102 14.88 -11.68 -0.04
N PHE A 103 13.70 -11.31 0.46
CA PHE A 103 12.45 -11.37 -0.30
C PHE A 103 11.94 -9.95 -0.54
N PRO A 104 11.88 -9.49 -1.80
CA PRO A 104 11.39 -8.15 -2.12
C PRO A 104 9.90 -8.02 -1.85
N TYR A 105 9.44 -6.79 -1.63
CA TYR A 105 8.00 -6.52 -1.57
C TYR A 105 7.32 -7.05 -2.83
N ASP A 106 6.10 -7.54 -2.65
CA ASP A 106 5.23 -7.82 -3.78
C ASP A 106 4.76 -6.47 -4.35
N PHE A 107 5.50 -5.97 -5.35
CA PHE A 107 5.27 -4.64 -5.95
C PHE A 107 3.86 -4.52 -6.52
N MET A 108 3.40 -5.58 -7.19
CA MET A 108 2.07 -5.68 -7.77
C MET A 108 1.01 -5.46 -6.70
N HIS A 109 1.08 -6.21 -5.60
CA HIS A 109 0.10 -6.07 -4.54
C HIS A 109 0.24 -4.74 -3.81
N LEU A 110 1.47 -4.29 -3.54
CA LEU A 110 1.72 -3.07 -2.76
C LEU A 110 1.21 -1.82 -3.50
N MET A 111 1.67 -1.60 -4.73
CA MET A 111 1.39 -0.37 -5.45
C MET A 111 0.03 -0.39 -6.14
N LEU A 112 -0.35 -1.53 -6.74
CA LEU A 112 -1.49 -1.60 -7.65
C LEU A 112 -2.76 -2.15 -6.98
N GLU A 113 -2.64 -3.24 -6.22
CA GLU A 113 -3.82 -3.82 -5.57
C GLU A 113 -4.16 -3.15 -4.22
N ASN A 114 -3.19 -2.56 -3.54
CA ASN A 114 -3.41 -1.89 -2.27
C ASN A 114 -3.49 -0.36 -2.44
N VAL A 115 -2.39 0.31 -2.80
CA VAL A 115 -2.36 1.79 -2.83
C VAL A 115 -3.34 2.34 -3.88
N MET A 116 -3.26 1.90 -5.14
CA MET A 116 -4.18 2.39 -6.18
C MET A 116 -5.66 2.12 -5.88
N LYS A 117 -6.00 0.92 -5.40
CA LYS A 117 -7.41 0.62 -5.03
C LYS A 117 -7.89 1.47 -3.86
N ASN A 118 -7.03 1.74 -2.87
CA ASN A 118 -7.37 2.66 -1.79
C ASN A 118 -7.60 4.08 -2.32
N LEU A 119 -6.71 4.60 -3.17
CA LEU A 119 -6.86 5.92 -3.79
C LEU A 119 -8.19 6.04 -4.55
N PHE A 120 -8.54 5.05 -5.38
CA PHE A 120 -9.83 5.01 -6.07
C PHE A 120 -11.02 4.99 -5.10
N ALA A 121 -10.92 4.24 -4.01
CA ALA A 121 -11.96 4.22 -2.98
C ALA A 121 -12.09 5.58 -2.29
N PHE A 122 -10.99 6.31 -2.06
CA PHE A 122 -11.05 7.68 -1.53
C PHE A 122 -11.73 8.63 -2.52
N TRP A 123 -11.29 8.64 -3.77
CA TRP A 123 -11.81 9.57 -4.78
C TRP A 123 -13.28 9.34 -5.14
N THR A 124 -13.84 8.18 -4.79
CA THR A 124 -15.26 7.86 -4.98
C THR A 124 -16.08 7.95 -3.69
N GLY A 125 -15.47 8.33 -2.56
CA GLY A 125 -16.13 8.39 -1.26
C GLY A 125 -16.58 7.02 -0.73
N LYS A 126 -15.91 5.94 -1.16
CA LYS A 126 -16.22 4.54 -0.81
C LYS A 126 -15.19 3.91 0.14
N PHE A 127 -14.23 4.68 0.63
CA PHE A 127 -13.19 4.14 1.49
C PHE A 127 -13.72 3.87 2.90
N LYS A 128 -14.05 2.59 3.17
CA LYS A 128 -14.40 2.08 4.52
C LYS A 128 -15.49 2.87 5.25
N ASP A 129 -16.45 3.40 4.51
CA ASP A 129 -17.56 4.23 5.02
C ASP A 129 -17.09 5.50 5.78
N LEU A 130 -15.87 5.96 5.50
CA LEU A 130 -15.35 7.24 6.00
C LEU A 130 -15.73 8.36 5.04
N ASP A 131 -16.10 9.52 5.58
CA ASP A 131 -16.26 10.74 4.81
C ASP A 131 -14.89 11.33 4.41
N GLU A 132 -14.90 12.41 3.63
CA GLU A 132 -13.68 13.10 3.22
C GLU A 132 -13.06 13.97 4.32
N GLY A 133 -13.68 14.03 5.50
CA GLY A 133 -13.26 14.85 6.62
C GLY A 133 -13.15 16.32 6.23
N THR A 134 -11.96 16.89 6.43
CA THR A 134 -11.61 18.25 6.00
C THR A 134 -11.01 18.30 4.59
N GLY A 135 -10.86 17.16 3.93
CA GLY A 135 -10.35 17.06 2.56
C GLY A 135 -11.43 17.32 1.51
N HIS A 136 -11.00 17.52 0.28
CA HIS A 136 -11.87 17.75 -0.89
C HIS A 136 -11.39 16.96 -2.10
N TYR A 137 -11.36 15.63 -1.95
CA TYR A 137 -10.80 14.70 -2.92
C TYR A 137 -11.84 13.82 -3.63
N VAL A 138 -13.11 13.91 -3.26
CA VAL A 138 -14.17 13.14 -3.92
C VAL A 138 -14.47 13.74 -5.29
N ILE A 139 -14.30 12.92 -6.33
CA ILE A 139 -14.65 13.24 -7.71
C ILE A 139 -16.16 13.02 -7.89
N ASP A 140 -16.82 13.93 -8.61
CA ASP A 140 -18.24 13.78 -8.94
C ASP A 140 -18.53 12.44 -9.65
N LYS A 141 -19.66 11.80 -9.31
CA LYS A 141 -20.00 10.47 -9.81
C LYS A 141 -20.15 10.42 -11.33
N LYS A 142 -20.64 11.50 -11.95
CA LYS A 142 -20.79 11.58 -13.41
C LYS A 142 -19.42 11.69 -14.07
N VAL A 143 -18.56 12.57 -13.55
CA VAL A 143 -17.16 12.70 -14.01
C VAL A 143 -16.43 11.37 -13.87
N TRP A 144 -16.56 10.68 -12.73
CA TRP A 144 -15.94 9.37 -12.52
C TRP A 144 -16.40 8.31 -13.54
N LYS A 145 -17.69 8.30 -13.88
CA LYS A 145 -18.22 7.42 -14.93
C LYS A 145 -17.65 7.76 -16.31
N GLU A 146 -17.51 9.04 -16.63
CA GLU A 146 -16.90 9.49 -17.89
C GLU A 146 -15.42 9.08 -18.00
N ILE A 147 -14.67 9.13 -16.90
CA ILE A 147 -13.27 8.66 -16.84
C ILE A 147 -13.20 7.14 -17.12
N GLY A 148 -14.09 6.35 -16.53
CA GLY A 148 -14.17 4.90 -16.77
C GLY A 148 -14.48 4.56 -18.24
N ALA A 149 -15.47 5.25 -18.82
CA ALA A 149 -15.82 5.08 -20.22
C ALA A 149 -14.68 5.51 -21.17
N ALA A 150 -14.02 6.63 -20.88
CA ALA A 150 -12.86 7.11 -21.64
C ALA A 150 -11.67 6.14 -21.55
N THR A 151 -11.46 5.52 -20.38
CA THR A 151 -10.46 4.47 -20.18
C THR A 151 -10.73 3.28 -21.12
N ALA A 152 -11.97 2.80 -21.20
CA ALA A 152 -12.33 1.71 -22.10
C ALA A 152 -12.24 2.10 -23.58
N ALA A 153 -12.57 3.35 -23.92
CA ALA A 153 -12.48 3.86 -25.29
C ALA A 153 -11.03 3.97 -25.79
N SER A 154 -10.07 4.26 -24.88
CA SER A 154 -8.64 4.37 -25.22
C SER A 154 -8.06 3.11 -25.85
N GLY A 155 -8.60 1.92 -25.54
CA GLY A 155 -8.14 0.67 -26.14
C GLY A 155 -8.42 0.53 -27.64
N SER A 156 -9.18 1.44 -28.25
CA SER A 156 -9.33 1.50 -29.72
C SER A 156 -8.20 2.28 -30.41
N SER A 157 -7.44 3.12 -29.68
CA SER A 157 -6.36 3.95 -30.24
C SER A 157 -4.97 3.51 -29.80
N ILE A 158 -4.84 2.78 -28.70
CA ILE A 158 -3.57 2.33 -28.15
C ILE A 158 -3.18 0.97 -28.76
N PRO A 159 -1.98 0.83 -29.34
CA PRO A 159 -1.54 -0.43 -29.90
C PRO A 159 -1.47 -1.53 -28.83
N GLY A 160 -1.94 -2.73 -29.17
CA GLY A 160 -1.95 -3.88 -28.24
C GLY A 160 -0.57 -4.31 -27.72
N GLN A 161 0.52 -3.85 -28.33
CA GLN A 161 1.88 -4.06 -27.81
C GLN A 161 2.12 -3.41 -26.43
N PHE A 162 1.32 -2.41 -26.07
CA PHE A 162 1.39 -1.72 -24.78
C PHE A 162 0.57 -2.41 -23.68
N GLY A 163 -0.23 -3.42 -24.04
CA GLY A 163 -1.07 -4.16 -23.10
C GLY A 163 -2.46 -4.47 -23.66
N ALA A 164 -3.21 -5.24 -22.86
CA ALA A 164 -4.61 -5.52 -23.17
C ALA A 164 -5.47 -4.24 -23.07
N ARG A 165 -6.56 -4.21 -23.83
CA ARG A 165 -7.56 -3.14 -23.77
C ARG A 165 -8.05 -2.96 -22.32
N PRO A 166 -7.90 -1.78 -21.70
CA PRO A 166 -8.44 -1.53 -20.38
C PRO A 166 -9.98 -1.66 -20.39
N PRO A 167 -10.59 -2.34 -19.40
CA PRO A 167 -12.03 -2.34 -19.24
C PRO A 167 -12.51 -1.01 -18.66
N ASP A 168 -13.84 -0.80 -18.68
CA ASP A 168 -14.45 0.29 -17.94
C ASP A 168 -14.49 -0.08 -16.44
N PHE A 169 -13.57 0.51 -15.67
CA PHE A 169 -13.49 0.24 -14.23
C PHE A 169 -14.67 0.80 -13.44
N SER A 170 -15.46 1.72 -14.01
CA SER A 170 -16.63 2.30 -13.34
C SER A 170 -17.79 1.30 -13.28
N GLU A 171 -17.86 0.38 -14.26
CA GLU A 171 -18.85 -0.71 -14.33
C GLU A 171 -18.32 -1.99 -13.65
N THR A 172 -17.04 -2.35 -13.83
CA THR A 172 -16.46 -3.56 -13.21
C THR A 172 -14.99 -3.38 -12.85
N GLN A 173 -14.74 -2.80 -11.66
CA GLN A 173 -13.38 -2.60 -11.15
C GLN A 173 -12.60 -3.92 -10.99
N GLN A 174 -13.27 -5.06 -10.74
CA GLN A 174 -12.61 -6.37 -10.62
C GLN A 174 -11.99 -6.87 -11.94
N ALA A 175 -12.41 -6.33 -13.08
CA ALA A 175 -11.84 -6.69 -14.38
C ALA A 175 -10.46 -6.04 -14.61
N MET A 176 -10.09 -5.05 -13.80
CA MET A 176 -8.78 -4.41 -13.88
C MET A 176 -7.72 -5.34 -13.28
N THR A 177 -6.87 -5.90 -14.14
CA THR A 177 -5.68 -6.66 -13.72
C THR A 177 -4.58 -5.71 -13.23
N ALA A 178 -3.56 -6.25 -12.57
CA ALA A 178 -2.42 -5.44 -12.17
C ALA A 178 -1.70 -4.78 -13.36
N ASP A 179 -1.51 -5.48 -14.46
CA ASP A 179 -0.90 -4.91 -15.67
C ASP A 179 -1.74 -3.73 -16.19
N THR A 180 -3.07 -3.88 -16.21
CA THR A 180 -3.99 -2.80 -16.58
C THR A 180 -3.92 -1.62 -15.60
N TRP A 181 -3.79 -1.87 -14.29
CA TRP A 181 -3.60 -0.82 -13.29
C TRP A 181 -2.30 -0.05 -13.50
N LEU A 182 -1.21 -0.76 -13.80
CA LEU A 182 0.09 -0.15 -14.06
C LEU A 182 0.03 0.72 -15.31
N PHE A 183 -0.53 0.19 -16.40
CA PHE A 183 -0.74 0.93 -17.64
C PHE A 183 -1.59 2.19 -17.40
N TRP A 184 -2.70 2.04 -16.67
CA TRP A 184 -3.57 3.15 -16.35
C TRP A 184 -2.85 4.21 -15.53
N LEU A 185 -2.17 3.83 -14.45
CA LEU A 185 -1.44 4.74 -13.57
C LEU A 185 -0.36 5.55 -14.30
N LEU A 186 0.34 4.93 -15.25
CA LEU A 186 1.48 5.56 -15.92
C LEU A 186 1.09 6.43 -17.11
N TYR A 187 0.01 6.08 -17.82
CA TYR A 187 -0.31 6.66 -19.13
C TYR A 187 -1.70 7.28 -19.21
N LEU A 188 -2.73 6.63 -18.66
CA LEU A 188 -4.12 7.10 -18.78
C LEU A 188 -4.51 8.05 -17.67
N GLY A 189 -4.31 7.65 -16.41
CA GLY A 189 -4.66 8.41 -15.21
C GLY A 189 -4.13 9.84 -15.22
N PRO A 190 -2.85 10.11 -15.57
CA PRO A 190 -2.32 11.47 -15.62
C PRO A 190 -3.11 12.40 -16.56
N VAL A 191 -3.63 11.87 -17.67
CA VAL A 191 -4.42 12.63 -18.65
C VAL A 191 -5.89 12.68 -18.23
N LEU A 192 -6.46 11.54 -17.86
CA LEU A 192 -7.90 11.42 -17.59
C LEU A 192 -8.32 12.04 -16.25
N LEU A 193 -7.41 12.25 -15.30
CA LEU A 193 -7.69 12.91 -14.03
C LEU A 193 -7.42 14.42 -14.04
N GLU A 194 -6.90 14.95 -15.16
CA GLU A 194 -6.58 16.37 -15.26
C GLU A 194 -7.85 17.21 -15.03
N ASN A 195 -7.80 18.14 -14.06
CA ASN A 195 -8.92 18.99 -13.65
C ASN A 195 -10.19 18.25 -13.18
N CYS A 196 -10.09 16.98 -12.77
CA CYS A 196 -11.24 16.22 -12.25
C CYS A 196 -11.44 16.36 -10.74
N PHE A 197 -10.38 16.70 -10.00
CA PHE A 197 -10.45 16.88 -8.55
C PHE A 197 -10.91 18.29 -8.19
N PRO A 198 -11.72 18.46 -7.12
CA PRO A 198 -12.07 19.78 -6.60
C PRO A 198 -10.85 20.59 -6.18
N ASP A 199 -9.85 19.93 -5.58
CA ASP A 199 -8.55 20.51 -5.26
C ASP A 199 -7.43 19.86 -6.08
N VAL A 200 -6.67 20.69 -6.81
CA VAL A 200 -5.52 20.29 -7.63
C VAL A 200 -4.41 19.61 -6.83
N ALA A 201 -4.35 19.80 -5.51
CA ALA A 201 -3.39 19.15 -4.63
C ALA A 201 -3.45 17.62 -4.73
N TYR A 202 -4.66 17.04 -4.84
CA TYR A 202 -4.87 15.59 -4.95
C TYR A 202 -4.44 15.05 -6.31
N TYR A 203 -4.72 15.78 -7.40
CA TYR A 203 -4.19 15.45 -8.71
C TYR A 203 -2.65 15.44 -8.72
N LYS A 204 -2.02 16.48 -8.14
CA LYS A 204 -0.56 16.55 -8.02
C LYS A 204 0.00 15.39 -7.19
N HIS A 205 -0.67 15.02 -6.09
CA HIS A 205 -0.27 13.88 -5.26
C HIS A 205 -0.38 12.54 -6.00
N PHE A 206 -1.38 12.38 -6.86
CA PHE A 206 -1.47 11.25 -7.78
C PHE A 206 -0.32 11.24 -8.81
N LEU A 207 0.04 12.39 -9.39
CA LEU A 207 1.18 12.48 -10.30
C LEU A 207 2.50 12.14 -9.59
N ASP A 208 2.69 12.61 -8.35
CA ASP A 208 3.84 12.24 -7.52
C ASP A 208 3.91 10.71 -7.33
N PHE A 209 2.76 10.03 -7.15
CA PHE A 209 2.69 8.56 -7.07
C PHE A 209 3.05 7.87 -8.40
N SER A 210 2.50 8.37 -9.51
CA SER A 210 2.78 7.86 -10.86
C SER A 210 4.27 7.95 -11.18
N ASP A 211 4.92 9.06 -10.78
CA ASP A 211 6.36 9.26 -10.96
C ASP A 211 7.21 8.28 -10.12
N ILE A 212 6.81 8.03 -8.87
CA ILE A 212 7.44 7.00 -8.02
C ILE A 212 7.36 5.63 -8.70
N VAL A 213 6.18 5.22 -9.17
CA VAL A 213 6.00 3.92 -9.82
C VAL A 213 6.81 3.83 -11.10
N ARG A 214 6.79 4.89 -11.93
CA ARG A 214 7.59 4.96 -13.16
C ARG A 214 9.09 4.77 -12.88
N SER A 215 9.59 5.43 -11.83
CA SER A 215 10.99 5.30 -11.41
C SER A 215 11.30 3.87 -10.94
N CYS A 216 10.40 3.24 -10.16
CA CYS A 216 10.61 1.88 -9.66
C CYS A 216 10.66 0.78 -10.74
N ILE A 217 10.05 0.99 -11.91
CA ILE A 217 9.95 -0.02 -12.97
C ILE A 217 11.00 0.14 -14.08
N GLN A 218 11.96 1.05 -13.91
CA GLN A 218 13.08 1.19 -14.84
C GLN A 218 13.87 -0.13 -14.94
N PHE A 219 14.38 -0.41 -16.13
CA PHE A 219 15.12 -1.66 -16.39
C PHE A 219 16.42 -1.75 -15.59
N ALA A 220 17.06 -0.61 -15.35
CA ALA A 220 18.25 -0.48 -14.53
C ALA A 220 18.07 0.74 -13.63
N LEU A 221 18.59 0.65 -12.40
CA LEU A 221 18.58 1.71 -11.41
C LEU A 221 19.98 1.90 -10.84
N GLU A 222 20.44 3.14 -10.81
CA GLU A 222 21.65 3.55 -10.13
C GLU A 222 21.40 3.78 -8.64
N ALA A 223 22.46 3.73 -7.82
CA ALA A 223 22.35 3.95 -6.39
C ALA A 223 21.76 5.33 -6.04
N ALA A 224 22.06 6.35 -6.84
CA ALA A 224 21.51 7.70 -6.68
C ALA A 224 20.00 7.73 -6.96
N GLU A 225 19.53 7.01 -7.99
CA GLU A 225 18.10 6.91 -8.33
C GLU A 225 17.32 6.16 -7.24
N ILE A 226 17.92 5.14 -6.61
CA ILE A 226 17.31 4.45 -5.47
C ILE A 226 17.10 5.42 -4.28
N GLU A 227 18.08 6.28 -4.01
CA GLU A 227 17.96 7.30 -2.96
C GLU A 227 16.93 8.37 -3.33
N GLU A 228 16.84 8.76 -4.61
CA GLU A 228 15.80 9.65 -5.10
C GLU A 228 14.40 9.03 -4.90
N ILE A 229 14.22 7.77 -5.29
CA ILE A 229 12.96 7.03 -5.09
C ILE A 229 12.59 6.97 -3.61
N ARG A 230 13.56 6.68 -2.73
CA ARG A 230 13.35 6.72 -1.27
C ARG A 230 12.83 8.08 -0.82
N ASN A 231 13.47 9.16 -1.25
CA ASN A 231 13.06 10.53 -0.88
C ASN A 231 11.68 10.90 -1.43
N LYS A 232 11.35 10.51 -2.67
CA LYS A 232 10.01 10.66 -3.24
C LYS A 232 8.97 9.91 -2.41
N CYS A 233 9.23 8.67 -2.03
CA CYS A 233 8.32 7.88 -1.18
C CYS A 233 8.08 8.53 0.19
N ILE A 234 9.14 9.00 0.85
CA ILE A 234 9.05 9.70 2.15
C ILE A 234 8.17 10.94 2.02
N LYS A 235 8.42 11.78 1.01
CA LYS A 235 7.64 12.99 0.76
C LYS A 235 6.19 12.67 0.46
N TRP A 236 5.94 11.66 -0.38
CA TRP A 236 4.61 11.26 -0.78
C TRP A 236 3.76 10.78 0.41
N VAL A 237 4.33 9.93 1.27
CA VAL A 237 3.64 9.42 2.47
C VAL A 237 3.36 10.52 3.48
N LYS A 238 4.28 11.47 3.69
CA LYS A 238 4.04 12.62 4.58
C LYS A 238 2.87 13.47 4.10
N LYS A 239 2.84 13.77 2.79
CA LYS A 239 1.77 14.56 2.15
C LYS A 239 0.44 13.81 2.08
N TYR A 240 0.45 12.48 2.01
CA TYR A 240 -0.77 11.66 2.04
C TYR A 240 -1.56 11.80 3.36
N GLU A 241 -0.89 12.18 4.45
CA GLU A 241 -1.50 12.30 5.79
C GLU A 241 -1.73 13.77 6.21
N GLU A 242 -1.42 14.73 5.33
CA GLU A 242 -1.78 16.15 5.47
C GLU A 242 -3.19 16.40 4.93
#